data_AF-A0AAU3MZJ4-F1
#
_entry.id   AF-A0AAU3MZJ4-F1
#
_cell.length_a   1.000
_cell.length_b   1.000
_cell.length_c   1.000
_cell.angle_alpha   90.00
_cell.angle_beta   90.00
_cell.angle_gamma   90.00
#
_symmetry.space_group_name_H-M   'P 1'
#
loop_
_entity.id
_entity.type
_entity.pdbx_description
1 polymer ?
#
loop_
_entity_poly.entity_id
_entity_poly.type
_entity_poly.pdbx_seq_one_letter_code
_entity_poly.pdbx_strand_id
1 'polypeptide(L)'
;MDELLVERVRLLDQQGRSVKAIARTLGMSATDVVGVLNGAVAASGPGLGEPRCWVNAGWSRSVDLESAPQWAGLDPGACDAEEARGLVAVLVAADSTRSTKAQVAGFLLDVWCLGVKNALAPEPMSESRLAGHRGLYFSAYEGHVPVPADLARALVFGAAAYARGFGFEPEGELAEEFTEAAALLGEPAGPSPIGFGRDGRPFFVNGPYDDPEAVLRTLRRAVGDDGFHFEVAFPEQPSRGRRLFGPRW
;
A
#
# COMPACT_ATOMS: atom_id res chain seq x y z
N MET A 1 -1.03 -13.71 -18.91
CA MET A 1 -1.02 -13.53 -20.38
C MET A 1 0.44 -13.61 -20.82
N ASP A 2 0.74 -14.29 -21.91
CA ASP A 2 2.12 -14.42 -22.42
C ASP A 2 2.69 -13.01 -22.72
N GLU A 3 3.91 -12.76 -22.28
CA GLU A 3 4.62 -11.47 -22.40
C GLU A 3 4.78 -11.08 -23.87
N LEU A 4 4.99 -12.08 -24.75
CA LEU A 4 5.03 -11.91 -26.19
C LEU A 4 3.69 -11.45 -26.77
N LEU A 5 2.57 -11.85 -26.16
CA LEU A 5 1.22 -11.45 -26.58
C LEU A 5 0.92 -10.00 -26.21
N VAL A 6 1.36 -9.55 -25.03
CA VAL A 6 1.23 -8.16 -24.57
C VAL A 6 2.01 -7.22 -25.48
N GLU A 7 3.26 -7.56 -25.80
CA GLU A 7 4.10 -6.78 -26.71
C GLU A 7 3.49 -6.73 -28.12
N ARG A 8 2.90 -7.84 -28.59
CA ARG A 8 2.23 -7.91 -29.89
C ARG A 8 0.97 -7.05 -29.97
N VAL A 9 0.19 -6.95 -28.89
CA VAL A 9 -0.97 -6.05 -28.81
C VAL A 9 -0.53 -4.60 -28.95
N ARG A 10 0.49 -4.17 -28.19
CA ARG A 10 1.00 -2.79 -28.22
C ARG A 10 1.57 -2.42 -29.59
N LEU A 11 2.30 -3.34 -30.22
CA LEU A 11 2.86 -3.12 -31.56
C LEU A 11 1.77 -2.94 -32.63
N LEU A 12 0.69 -3.72 -32.57
CA LEU A 12 -0.42 -3.57 -33.52
C LEU A 12 -1.22 -2.28 -33.29
N ASP A 13 -1.35 -1.84 -32.04
CA ASP A 13 -1.99 -0.55 -31.71
C ASP A 13 -1.17 0.64 -32.21
N GLN A 14 0.16 0.62 -32.03
CA GLN A 14 1.08 1.62 -32.60
C GLN A 14 1.02 1.69 -34.14
N GLN A 15 0.62 0.60 -34.81
CA GLN A 15 0.37 0.57 -36.25
C GLN A 15 -1.02 1.15 -36.64
N GLY A 16 -1.77 1.71 -35.69
CA GLY A 16 -3.09 2.31 -35.90
C GLY A 16 -4.21 1.29 -36.11
N ARG A 17 -4.01 0.02 -35.73
CA ARG A 17 -5.06 -1.01 -35.83
C ARG A 17 -6.12 -0.76 -34.76
N SER A 18 -7.40 -0.92 -35.12
CA SER A 18 -8.48 -0.86 -34.11
C SER A 18 -8.46 -2.08 -33.19
N VAL A 19 -8.92 -1.91 -31.95
CA VAL A 19 -9.07 -2.98 -30.93
C VAL A 19 -9.71 -4.24 -31.50
N LYS A 20 -10.78 -4.10 -32.30
CA LYS A 20 -11.49 -5.24 -32.91
C LYS A 20 -10.64 -5.98 -33.96
N ALA A 21 -9.77 -5.27 -34.68
CA ALA A 21 -8.84 -5.86 -35.63
C ALA A 21 -7.69 -6.58 -34.91
N ILE A 22 -7.17 -6.00 -33.82
CA ILE A 22 -6.12 -6.62 -32.98
C ILE A 22 -6.66 -7.91 -32.34
N ALA A 23 -7.83 -7.85 -31.71
CA ALA A 23 -8.49 -8.99 -31.07
C ALA A 23 -8.66 -10.16 -32.05
N ARG A 24 -9.13 -9.87 -33.27
CA ARG A 24 -9.28 -10.87 -34.33
C ARG A 24 -7.93 -11.44 -34.79
N THR A 25 -6.90 -10.60 -34.89
CA THR A 25 -5.56 -11.01 -35.36
C THR A 25 -4.86 -11.92 -34.37
N LEU A 26 -5.06 -11.68 -33.07
CA LEU A 26 -4.38 -12.40 -31.98
C LEU A 26 -5.25 -13.47 -31.32
N GLY A 27 -6.50 -13.66 -31.78
CA GLY A 27 -7.44 -14.62 -31.17
C GLY A 27 -7.87 -14.26 -29.74
N MET A 28 -7.84 -12.96 -29.40
CA MET A 28 -8.19 -12.44 -28.07
C MET A 28 -9.61 -11.89 -28.03
N SER A 29 -10.17 -11.68 -26.83
CA SER A 29 -11.38 -10.87 -26.69
C SER A 29 -11.06 -9.37 -26.84
N ALA A 30 -12.03 -8.57 -27.28
CA ALA A 30 -11.84 -7.12 -27.36
C ALA A 30 -11.57 -6.49 -25.98
N THR A 31 -12.13 -7.07 -24.92
CA THR A 31 -11.92 -6.66 -23.53
C THR A 31 -10.47 -6.87 -23.10
N ASP A 32 -9.86 -8.01 -23.43
CA ASP A 32 -8.47 -8.31 -23.08
C ASP A 32 -7.49 -7.36 -23.78
N VAL A 33 -7.76 -7.04 -25.05
CA VAL A 33 -6.97 -6.05 -25.81
C VAL A 33 -7.06 -4.67 -25.17
N VAL A 34 -8.27 -4.23 -24.79
CA VAL A 34 -8.45 -2.95 -24.07
C VAL A 34 -7.74 -2.97 -22.72
N GLY A 35 -7.79 -4.10 -21.99
CA GLY A 35 -7.08 -4.27 -20.72
C GLY A 35 -5.56 -4.15 -20.86
N VAL A 36 -4.99 -4.71 -21.93
CA VAL A 36 -3.56 -4.58 -22.23
C VAL A 36 -3.18 -3.14 -22.61
N LEU A 37 -3.99 -2.48 -23.43
CA LEU A 37 -3.74 -1.10 -23.87
C LEU A 37 -3.89 -0.08 -22.75
N ASN A 38 -4.81 -0.33 -21.82
CA ASN A 38 -5.02 0.51 -20.63
C ASN A 38 -4.04 0.19 -19.48
N GLY A 39 -3.08 -0.73 -19.69
CA GLY A 39 -2.10 -1.11 -18.66
C GLY A 39 -2.64 -1.98 -17.53
N ALA A 40 -3.92 -2.40 -17.59
CA ALA A 40 -4.56 -3.25 -16.58
C ALA A 40 -4.11 -4.71 -16.63
N VAL A 41 -3.42 -5.13 -17.69
CA VAL A 41 -2.72 -6.43 -17.76
C VAL A 41 -1.22 -6.17 -17.72
N ALA A 42 -0.70 -5.90 -16.51
CA ALA A 42 0.68 -6.25 -16.19
C ALA A 42 0.77 -7.78 -16.10
N ALA A 43 1.93 -8.36 -16.39
CA ALA A 43 2.14 -9.80 -16.25
C ALA A 43 1.88 -10.23 -14.81
N SER A 44 0.65 -10.67 -14.52
CA SER A 44 0.34 -11.35 -13.27
C SER A 44 1.18 -12.63 -13.25
N GLY A 45 2.05 -12.75 -12.25
CA GLY A 45 2.66 -14.02 -11.91
C GLY A 45 1.60 -15.13 -11.81
N PRO A 46 1.98 -16.40 -12.00
CA PRO A 46 1.04 -17.46 -12.31
C PRO A 46 0.07 -17.74 -11.15
N GLY A 47 -1.20 -17.33 -11.32
CA GLY A 47 -2.35 -17.95 -10.64
C GLY A 47 -2.97 -17.23 -9.43
N LEU A 48 -2.72 -15.92 -9.23
CA LEU A 48 -3.45 -15.11 -8.24
C LEU A 48 -4.36 -14.10 -8.97
N GLY A 49 -5.62 -13.99 -8.53
CA GLY A 49 -6.53 -12.93 -8.99
C GLY A 49 -6.10 -11.55 -8.47
N GLU A 50 -6.78 -10.49 -8.89
CA GLU A 50 -6.56 -9.15 -8.32
C GLU A 50 -6.78 -9.19 -6.80
N PRO A 51 -5.82 -8.71 -5.97
CA PRO A 51 -5.90 -8.86 -4.53
C PRO A 51 -7.02 -7.98 -3.95
N ARG A 52 -7.73 -8.53 -2.97
CA ARG A 52 -8.69 -7.79 -2.15
C ARG A 52 -7.93 -6.99 -1.11
N CYS A 53 -8.19 -5.69 -1.03
CA CYS A 53 -7.43 -4.79 -0.15
C CYS A 53 -8.36 -4.02 0.81
N TRP A 54 -7.86 -3.74 2.01
CA TRP A 54 -8.53 -2.90 3.01
C TRP A 54 -7.54 -1.92 3.63
N VAL A 55 -8.05 -0.75 4.00
CA VAL A 55 -7.29 0.30 4.69
C VAL A 55 -8.08 0.77 5.91
N ASN A 56 -7.41 1.22 6.97
CA ASN A 56 -8.11 1.80 8.13
C ASN A 56 -8.97 3.00 7.71
N ALA A 57 -10.11 3.18 8.37
CA ALA A 57 -10.93 4.38 8.18
C ALA A 57 -10.15 5.65 8.56
N GLY A 58 -10.43 6.75 7.86
CA GLY A 58 -9.79 8.05 8.08
C GLY A 58 -8.40 8.20 7.44
N TRP A 59 -7.93 7.21 6.67
CA TRP A 59 -6.62 7.22 6.02
C TRP A 59 -6.41 8.44 5.11
N SER A 60 -7.46 8.89 4.43
CA SER A 60 -7.39 9.98 3.45
C SER A 60 -7.04 11.33 4.09
N ARG A 61 -7.27 11.50 5.40
CA ARG A 61 -6.90 12.71 6.14
C ARG A 61 -5.39 12.86 6.34
N SER A 62 -4.63 11.77 6.17
CA SER A 62 -3.19 11.73 6.43
C SER A 62 -2.35 11.88 5.17
N VAL A 63 -2.97 12.00 4.00
CA VAL A 63 -2.28 12.09 2.71
C VAL A 63 -2.88 13.18 1.84
N ASP A 64 -2.10 13.67 0.87
CA ASP A 64 -2.60 14.58 -0.16
C ASP A 64 -3.08 13.79 -1.39
N LEU A 65 -4.30 14.10 -1.83
CA LEU A 65 -4.98 13.46 -2.94
C LEU A 65 -5.29 14.43 -4.10
N GLU A 66 -4.67 15.61 -4.15
CA GLU A 66 -4.89 16.61 -5.22
C GLU A 66 -4.70 16.00 -6.62
N SER A 67 -3.69 15.14 -6.79
CA SER A 67 -3.42 14.45 -8.06
C SER A 67 -4.20 13.13 -8.25
N ALA A 68 -5.02 12.73 -7.27
CA ALA A 68 -5.84 11.52 -7.32
C ALA A 68 -7.20 11.69 -6.62
N PRO A 69 -8.01 12.70 -7.00
CA PRO A 69 -9.25 13.05 -6.29
C PRO A 69 -10.30 11.94 -6.34
N GLN A 70 -10.21 11.01 -7.30
CA GLN A 70 -11.09 9.84 -7.39
C GLN A 70 -11.02 8.92 -6.16
N TRP A 71 -9.92 8.98 -5.38
CA TRP A 71 -9.77 8.16 -4.17
C TRP A 71 -10.32 8.82 -2.91
N ALA A 72 -10.55 10.13 -2.91
CA ALA A 72 -11.07 10.85 -1.74
C ALA A 72 -12.45 10.32 -1.30
N GLY A 73 -13.30 9.90 -2.26
CA GLY A 73 -14.62 9.34 -1.97
C GLY A 73 -14.62 7.92 -1.39
N LEU A 74 -13.46 7.26 -1.29
CA LEU A 74 -13.34 5.89 -0.80
C LEU A 74 -13.15 5.81 0.72
N ASP A 75 -13.09 6.95 1.41
CA ASP A 75 -12.90 7.03 2.86
C ASP A 75 -14.05 7.78 3.56
N PRO A 76 -15.25 7.18 3.64
CA PRO A 76 -16.39 7.81 4.30
C PRO A 76 -16.15 8.08 5.80
N GLY A 77 -15.22 7.37 6.43
CA GLY A 77 -14.85 7.56 7.85
C GLY A 77 -13.98 8.79 8.10
N ALA A 78 -13.53 9.49 7.05
CA ALA A 78 -12.72 10.70 7.20
C ALA A 78 -13.44 11.83 7.96
N CYS A 79 -14.76 11.86 8.03
CA CYS A 79 -15.49 12.91 8.74
C CYS A 79 -15.60 12.64 10.26
N ASP A 80 -15.57 11.37 10.65
CA ASP A 80 -15.87 10.95 12.03
C ASP A 80 -14.61 10.64 12.85
N ALA A 81 -13.48 10.41 12.18
CA ALA A 81 -12.22 10.09 12.82
C ALA A 81 -11.63 11.25 13.65
N GLU A 82 -10.98 10.89 14.77
CA GLU A 82 -10.06 11.76 15.51
C GLU A 82 -8.99 12.43 14.61
N GLU A 83 -8.18 13.32 15.19
CA GLU A 83 -7.05 13.94 14.48
C GLU A 83 -6.20 12.90 13.73
N ALA A 84 -5.83 13.25 12.49
CA ALA A 84 -4.98 12.42 11.65
C ALA A 84 -3.66 12.14 12.37
N ARG A 85 -3.22 10.88 12.36
CA ARG A 85 -2.01 10.44 13.08
C ARG A 85 -0.84 10.08 12.16
N GLY A 86 -0.99 10.26 10.85
CA GLY A 86 0.03 9.88 9.87
C GLY A 86 0.26 8.37 9.73
N LEU A 87 -0.58 7.54 10.37
CA LEU A 87 -0.47 6.08 10.32
C LEU A 87 -1.58 5.47 9.47
N VAL A 88 -1.19 4.66 8.50
CA VAL A 88 -2.10 3.94 7.60
C VAL A 88 -1.81 2.45 7.66
N ALA A 89 -2.80 1.66 8.08
CA ALA A 89 -2.73 0.20 8.05
C ALA A 89 -3.38 -0.32 6.77
N VAL A 90 -2.72 -1.25 6.08
CA VAL A 90 -3.16 -1.83 4.81
C VAL A 90 -3.16 -3.36 4.93
N LEU A 91 -4.30 -4.01 4.69
CA LEU A 91 -4.41 -5.46 4.66
C LEU A 91 -4.70 -5.94 3.23
N VAL A 92 -4.00 -6.97 2.78
CA VAL A 92 -4.08 -7.49 1.42
C VAL A 92 -4.40 -8.98 1.49
N ALA A 93 -5.33 -9.44 0.66
CA ALA A 93 -5.66 -10.86 0.50
C ALA A 93 -5.65 -11.22 -0.99
N ALA A 94 -4.71 -12.06 -1.41
CA ALA A 94 -4.65 -12.60 -2.76
C ALA A 94 -5.22 -14.02 -2.78
N ASP A 95 -6.28 -14.23 -3.57
CA ASP A 95 -6.91 -15.54 -3.71
C ASP A 95 -6.07 -16.43 -4.64
N SER A 96 -5.91 -17.70 -4.26
CA SER A 96 -5.16 -18.69 -5.04
C SER A 96 -6.07 -19.51 -5.93
N THR A 97 -5.68 -19.70 -7.20
CA THR A 97 -6.37 -20.67 -8.07
C THR A 97 -6.10 -22.13 -7.65
N ARG A 98 -5.17 -22.37 -6.71
CA ARG A 98 -4.76 -23.71 -6.24
C ARG A 98 -5.22 -24.04 -4.83
N SER A 99 -5.83 -23.10 -4.10
CA SER A 99 -6.21 -23.26 -2.70
C SER A 99 -7.49 -22.48 -2.40
N THR A 100 -8.33 -23.01 -1.51
CA THR A 100 -9.48 -22.27 -0.99
C THR A 100 -9.10 -21.20 0.05
N LYS A 101 -7.81 -21.14 0.42
CA LYS A 101 -7.27 -20.13 1.33
C LYS A 101 -6.61 -19.01 0.54
N ALA A 102 -6.92 -17.78 0.92
CA ALA A 102 -6.22 -16.59 0.45
C ALA A 102 -4.88 -16.46 1.17
N GLN A 103 -3.87 -15.93 0.49
CA GLN A 103 -2.65 -15.46 1.14
C GLN A 103 -2.89 -14.05 1.65
N VAL A 104 -2.65 -13.82 2.93
CA VAL A 104 -2.99 -12.56 3.61
C VAL A 104 -1.74 -11.92 4.18
N ALA A 105 -1.49 -10.66 3.85
CA ALA A 105 -0.38 -9.86 4.39
C ALA A 105 -0.87 -8.49 4.84
N GLY A 106 -0.07 -7.83 5.68
CA GLY A 106 -0.39 -6.52 6.22
C GLY A 106 0.79 -5.57 6.19
N PHE A 107 0.51 -4.27 6.14
CA PHE A 107 1.49 -3.19 6.22
C PHE A 107 1.02 -2.13 7.21
N LEU A 108 1.93 -1.66 8.06
CA LEU A 108 1.73 -0.43 8.81
C LEU A 108 2.64 0.64 8.21
N LEU A 109 2.03 1.71 7.71
CA LEU A 109 2.71 2.81 7.06
C LEU A 109 2.71 4.04 7.99
N ASP A 110 3.83 4.74 8.04
CA ASP A 110 3.95 6.13 8.43
C ASP A 110 4.02 6.98 7.16
N VAL A 111 2.87 7.52 6.77
CA VAL A 111 2.72 8.30 5.53
C VAL A 111 3.24 9.73 5.66
N TRP A 112 3.66 10.15 6.85
CA TRP A 112 4.22 11.46 7.09
C TRP A 112 5.75 11.49 7.13
N CYS A 113 6.41 10.38 7.45
CA CYS A 113 7.86 10.37 7.59
C CYS A 113 8.50 9.01 7.25
N LEU A 114 8.25 7.98 8.07
CA LEU A 114 9.10 6.78 8.11
C LEU A 114 8.78 5.72 7.04
N GLY A 115 7.71 5.88 6.27
CA GLY A 115 7.36 4.93 5.22
C GLY A 115 6.82 3.64 5.80
N VAL A 116 7.43 2.49 5.52
CA VAL A 116 6.95 1.20 6.03
C VAL A 116 7.48 0.98 7.45
N LYS A 117 6.60 1.14 8.46
CA LYS A 117 6.93 0.90 9.87
C LYS A 117 6.90 -0.58 10.24
N ASN A 118 5.97 -1.35 9.65
CA ASN A 118 5.86 -2.78 9.93
C ASN A 118 5.23 -3.52 8.75
N ALA A 119 5.51 -4.81 8.62
CA ALA A 119 4.90 -5.70 7.63
C ALA A 119 4.59 -7.05 8.28
N LEU A 120 3.51 -7.69 7.84
CA LEU A 120 3.20 -9.07 8.18
C LEU A 120 3.35 -9.90 6.92
N ALA A 121 4.28 -10.86 6.94
CA ALA A 121 4.50 -11.78 5.84
C ALA A 121 3.20 -12.56 5.48
N PRO A 122 3.06 -13.02 4.22
CA PRO A 122 1.89 -13.76 3.77
C PRO A 122 1.57 -14.99 4.61
N GLU A 123 0.35 -15.07 5.15
CA GLU A 123 -0.18 -16.27 5.80
C GLU A 123 -1.44 -16.81 5.10
N PRO A 124 -1.56 -18.12 4.85
CA PRO A 124 -2.77 -18.70 4.26
C PRO A 124 -3.95 -18.69 5.24
N MET A 125 -5.05 -18.05 4.86
CA MET A 125 -6.28 -17.94 5.67
C MET A 125 -7.53 -18.39 4.90
N SER A 126 -8.42 -19.11 5.58
CA SER A 126 -9.80 -19.31 5.09
C SER A 126 -10.57 -18.00 5.17
N GLU A 127 -11.66 -17.87 4.41
CA GLU A 127 -12.50 -16.66 4.44
C GLU A 127 -13.03 -16.34 5.85
N SER A 128 -13.42 -17.36 6.61
CA SER A 128 -13.85 -17.21 8.00
C SER A 128 -12.75 -16.68 8.93
N ARG A 129 -11.50 -17.15 8.75
CA ARG A 129 -10.34 -16.68 9.52
C ARG A 129 -9.94 -15.27 9.10
N LEU A 130 -9.98 -14.97 7.80
CA LEU A 130 -9.71 -13.64 7.25
C LEU A 130 -10.67 -12.59 7.83
N ALA A 131 -11.97 -12.88 7.91
CA ALA A 131 -12.94 -11.96 8.49
C ALA A 131 -12.60 -11.58 9.95
N GLY A 132 -12.25 -12.56 10.78
CA GLY A 132 -11.82 -12.32 12.16
C GLY A 132 -10.46 -11.63 12.26
N HIS A 133 -9.49 -12.05 11.44
CA HIS A 133 -8.16 -11.43 11.39
C HIS A 133 -8.24 -9.96 10.99
N ARG A 134 -9.06 -9.61 9.98
CA ARG A 134 -9.28 -8.24 9.54
C ARG A 134 -9.84 -7.36 10.67
N GLY A 135 -10.82 -7.84 11.42
CA GLY A 135 -11.35 -7.11 12.58
C GLY A 135 -10.29 -6.86 13.66
N LEU A 136 -9.44 -7.86 13.94
CA LEU A 136 -8.33 -7.70 14.89
C LEU A 136 -7.24 -6.74 14.35
N TYR A 137 -6.90 -6.85 13.07
CA TYR A 137 -5.87 -6.04 12.39
C TYR A 137 -6.19 -4.55 12.46
N PHE A 138 -7.45 -4.18 12.29
CA PHE A 138 -7.92 -2.80 12.36
C PHE A 138 -8.46 -2.38 13.74
N SER A 139 -8.32 -3.20 14.79
CA SER A 139 -8.90 -2.93 16.12
C SER A 139 -8.38 -1.67 16.83
N ALA A 140 -7.25 -1.12 16.39
CA ALA A 140 -6.71 0.16 16.89
C ALA A 140 -7.31 1.38 16.18
N TYR A 141 -8.19 1.17 15.19
CA TYR A 141 -8.84 2.19 14.38
C TYR A 141 -10.36 2.07 14.53
N GLU A 142 -11.08 3.13 14.17
CA GLU A 142 -12.55 3.14 14.21
C GLU A 142 -13.19 2.14 13.23
N GLY A 143 -12.43 1.71 12.22
CA GLY A 143 -12.85 0.69 11.29
C GLY A 143 -11.89 0.55 10.13
N HIS A 144 -12.38 -0.08 9.06
CA HIS A 144 -11.66 -0.26 7.81
C HIS A 144 -12.60 -0.20 6.62
N VAL A 145 -12.06 0.16 5.47
CA VAL A 145 -12.80 0.27 4.20
C VAL A 145 -12.14 -0.59 3.12
N PRO A 146 -12.91 -1.28 2.26
CA PRO A 146 -12.34 -1.94 1.10
C PRO A 146 -11.83 -0.90 0.11
N VAL A 147 -10.68 -1.16 -0.51
CA VAL A 147 -10.07 -0.28 -1.52
C VAL A 147 -9.63 -1.06 -2.76
N PRO A 148 -9.54 -0.40 -3.94
CA PRO A 148 -8.91 -1.00 -5.11
C PRO A 148 -7.43 -1.33 -4.86
N ALA A 149 -6.92 -2.36 -5.53
CA ALA A 149 -5.50 -2.76 -5.42
C ALA A 149 -4.56 -1.62 -5.83
N ASP A 150 -4.94 -0.82 -6.83
CA ASP A 150 -4.17 0.33 -7.29
C ASP A 150 -3.94 1.38 -6.19
N LEU A 151 -4.96 1.64 -5.35
CA LEU A 151 -4.83 2.55 -4.20
C LEU A 151 -3.91 1.94 -3.14
N ALA A 152 -4.06 0.64 -2.85
CA ALA A 152 -3.18 -0.05 -1.90
C ALA A 152 -1.71 -0.02 -2.35
N ARG A 153 -1.44 -0.25 -3.65
CA ARG A 153 -0.09 -0.10 -4.24
C ARG A 153 0.42 1.33 -4.10
N ALA A 154 -0.41 2.32 -4.45
CA ALA A 154 -0.03 3.73 -4.36
C ALA A 154 0.34 4.15 -2.93
N LEU A 155 -0.38 3.66 -1.92
CA LEU A 155 -0.07 3.90 -0.50
C LEU A 155 1.23 3.20 -0.08
N VAL A 156 1.32 1.88 -0.29
CA VAL A 156 2.44 1.07 0.22
C VAL A 156 3.76 1.42 -0.47
N PHE A 157 3.81 1.39 -1.80
CA PHE A 157 5.03 1.70 -2.54
C PHE A 157 5.35 3.20 -2.52
N GLY A 158 4.32 4.06 -2.48
CA GLY A 158 4.51 5.50 -2.37
C GLY A 158 5.12 5.92 -1.04
N ALA A 159 4.62 5.39 0.09
CA ALA A 159 5.16 5.68 1.41
C ALA A 159 6.61 5.18 1.53
N ALA A 160 6.90 3.98 1.02
CA ALA A 160 8.26 3.44 0.98
C ALA A 160 9.21 4.31 0.13
N ALA A 161 8.76 4.75 -1.04
CA ALA A 161 9.56 5.61 -1.93
C ALA A 161 9.79 7.01 -1.32
N TYR A 162 8.79 7.58 -0.67
CA TYR A 162 8.90 8.86 0.03
C TYR A 162 9.95 8.79 1.14
N ALA A 163 9.86 7.78 2.03
CA ALA A 163 10.77 7.62 3.15
C ALA A 163 12.22 7.34 2.72
N ARG A 164 12.40 6.57 1.63
CA ARG A 164 13.71 6.34 1.01
C ARG A 164 14.40 7.64 0.60
N GLY A 165 13.64 8.65 0.17
CA GLY A 165 14.17 9.97 -0.16
C GLY A 165 14.93 10.65 0.99
N PHE A 166 14.67 10.24 2.23
CA PHE A 166 15.34 10.75 3.43
C PHE A 166 16.34 9.76 4.05
N GLY A 167 16.51 8.58 3.44
CA GLY A 167 17.37 7.51 3.95
C GLY A 167 16.68 6.55 4.92
N PHE A 168 15.35 6.47 4.92
CA PHE A 168 14.61 5.45 5.64
C PHE A 168 14.20 4.32 4.70
N GLU A 169 14.64 3.10 4.98
CA GLU A 169 14.21 1.90 4.29
C GLU A 169 13.99 0.76 5.28
N PRO A 170 13.09 -0.21 4.98
CA PRO A 170 13.04 -1.47 5.70
C PRO A 170 14.42 -2.15 5.72
N GLU A 171 14.86 -2.60 6.90
CA GLU A 171 16.10 -3.35 7.09
C GLU A 171 15.82 -4.72 7.73
N GLY A 172 16.80 -5.63 7.69
CA GLY A 172 16.75 -6.95 8.34
C GLY A 172 15.45 -7.73 8.04
N GLU A 173 14.84 -8.29 9.09
CA GLU A 173 13.60 -9.08 8.98
C GLU A 173 12.44 -8.28 8.36
N LEU A 174 12.34 -6.97 8.62
CA LEU A 174 11.25 -6.16 8.04
C LEU A 174 11.41 -6.03 6.52
N ALA A 175 12.64 -6.00 6.00
CA ALA A 175 12.86 -5.95 4.56
C ALA A 175 12.38 -7.24 3.87
N GLU A 176 12.62 -8.40 4.50
CA GLU A 176 12.14 -9.70 4.01
C GLU A 176 10.61 -9.77 4.07
N GLU A 177 10.00 -9.44 5.21
CA GLU A 177 8.54 -9.43 5.39
C GLU A 177 7.85 -8.44 4.44
N PHE A 178 8.42 -7.24 4.27
CA PHE A 178 7.92 -6.26 3.32
C PHE A 178 7.98 -6.79 1.89
N THR A 179 9.08 -7.43 1.49
CA THR A 179 9.25 -7.99 0.14
C THR A 179 8.23 -9.09 -0.13
N GLU A 180 8.07 -10.03 0.80
CA GLU A 180 7.10 -11.12 0.67
C GLU A 180 5.66 -10.61 0.66
N ALA A 181 5.33 -9.65 1.53
CA ALA A 181 4.01 -9.04 1.58
C ALA A 181 3.70 -8.25 0.30
N ALA A 182 4.66 -7.45 -0.18
CA ALA A 182 4.51 -6.62 -1.39
C ALA A 182 4.31 -7.47 -2.66
N ALA A 183 4.84 -8.69 -2.69
CA ALA A 183 4.62 -9.62 -3.80
C ALA A 183 3.12 -9.95 -4.01
N LEU A 184 2.28 -9.89 -2.96
CA LEU A 184 0.82 -10.07 -3.08
C LEU A 184 0.12 -8.90 -3.76
N LEU A 185 0.67 -7.69 -3.64
CA LEU A 185 0.16 -6.50 -4.31
C LEU A 185 0.57 -6.47 -5.79
N GLY A 186 1.67 -7.13 -6.15
CA GLY A 186 2.29 -7.05 -7.46
C GLY A 186 3.01 -5.71 -7.66
N GLU A 187 3.48 -5.49 -8.88
CA GLU A 187 4.28 -4.31 -9.22
C GLU A 187 3.44 -3.01 -9.21
N PRO A 188 4.01 -1.88 -8.76
CA PRO A 188 3.37 -0.58 -8.92
C PRO A 188 3.25 -0.22 -10.41
N ALA A 189 2.14 0.42 -10.78
CA ALA A 189 1.91 0.87 -12.17
C ALA A 189 2.81 2.06 -12.58
N GLY A 190 3.47 2.70 -11.62
CA GLY A 190 4.31 3.88 -11.79
C GLY A 190 4.51 4.62 -10.47
N PRO A 191 4.99 5.87 -10.50
CA PRO A 191 5.06 6.72 -9.32
C PRO A 191 3.68 6.89 -8.66
N SER A 192 3.66 6.96 -7.34
CA SER A 192 2.41 7.20 -6.60
C SER A 192 1.90 8.62 -6.87
N PRO A 193 0.61 8.81 -7.21
CA PRO A 193 0.01 10.13 -7.34
C PRO A 193 -0.40 10.71 -5.97
N ILE A 194 -0.17 9.99 -4.88
CA ILE A 194 -0.45 10.44 -3.51
C ILE A 194 0.71 11.30 -3.02
N GLY A 195 0.41 12.47 -2.44
CA GLY A 195 1.38 13.27 -1.71
C GLY A 195 1.54 12.75 -0.28
N PHE A 196 2.80 12.48 0.10
CA PHE A 196 3.20 12.01 1.43
C PHE A 196 3.86 13.16 2.20
N GLY A 197 3.96 13.00 3.52
CA GLY A 197 4.33 14.09 4.42
C GLY A 197 3.13 14.85 4.97
N ARG A 198 3.41 15.86 5.78
CA ARG A 198 2.41 16.80 6.28
C ARG A 198 2.86 18.21 5.94
N ASP A 199 1.99 18.97 5.28
CA ASP A 199 2.30 20.31 4.78
C ASP A 199 3.57 20.34 3.88
N GLY A 200 3.72 19.31 3.05
CA GLY A 200 4.80 19.20 2.06
C GLY A 200 6.18 18.81 2.60
N ARG A 201 6.29 18.35 3.86
CA ARG A 201 7.56 17.96 4.48
C ARG A 201 7.42 16.74 5.41
N PRO A 202 8.53 16.08 5.79
CA PRO A 202 8.50 15.04 6.79
C PRO A 202 7.96 15.57 8.12
N PHE A 203 7.02 14.84 8.71
CA PHE A 203 6.49 15.12 10.04
C PHE A 203 6.58 13.85 10.86
N PHE A 204 7.54 13.81 11.79
CA PHE A 204 7.78 12.64 12.63
C PHE A 204 7.02 12.73 13.95
N VAL A 205 6.11 11.79 14.20
CA VAL A 205 5.51 11.56 15.51
C VAL A 205 6.11 10.29 16.08
N ASN A 206 6.77 10.37 17.24
CA ASN A 206 7.43 9.19 17.79
C ASN A 206 6.39 8.15 18.23
N GLY A 207 6.57 6.92 17.75
CA GLY A 207 5.91 5.75 18.27
C GLY A 207 6.58 5.24 19.55
N PRO A 208 5.92 4.32 20.28
CA PRO A 208 6.50 3.67 21.46
C PRO A 208 7.68 2.75 21.13
N TYR A 209 7.92 2.49 19.85
CA TYR A 209 8.94 1.58 19.33
C TYR A 209 9.91 2.28 18.38
N ASP A 210 9.85 3.60 18.25
CA ASP A 210 10.78 4.32 17.39
C ASP A 210 12.01 4.72 18.24
N ASP A 211 13.21 4.76 17.64
CA ASP A 211 14.37 5.49 18.18
C ASP A 211 14.33 6.94 17.67
N PRO A 212 13.79 7.90 18.45
CA PRO A 212 13.66 9.28 18.00
C PRO A 212 15.03 9.94 17.76
N GLU A 213 16.08 9.55 18.48
CA GLU A 213 17.40 10.14 18.28
C GLU A 213 18.02 9.72 16.94
N ALA A 214 17.87 8.45 16.57
CA ALA A 214 18.30 7.96 15.27
C ALA A 214 17.50 8.61 14.14
N VAL A 215 16.17 8.66 14.25
CA VAL A 215 15.27 9.26 13.25
C VAL A 215 15.60 10.74 13.03
N LEU A 216 15.69 11.53 14.11
CA LEU A 216 16.00 12.96 14.02
C LEU A 216 17.38 13.21 13.42
N ARG A 217 18.36 12.34 13.68
CA ARG A 217 19.70 12.44 13.08
C ARG A 217 19.67 12.18 11.58
N THR A 218 18.90 11.20 11.13
CA THR A 218 18.71 10.91 9.70
C THR A 218 18.02 12.07 9.00
N LEU A 219 16.93 12.60 9.57
CA LEU A 219 16.23 13.77 9.01
C LEU A 219 17.12 15.01 8.93
N ARG A 220 17.85 15.35 10.00
CA ARG A 220 18.79 16.48 9.98
C ARG A 220 19.85 16.35 8.88
N ARG A 221 20.33 15.14 8.62
CA ARG A 221 21.30 14.89 7.53
C ARG A 221 20.65 15.02 6.15
N ALA A 222 19.40 14.60 5.99
CA ALA A 222 18.70 14.60 4.71
C ALA A 222 18.18 15.99 4.31
N VAL A 223 17.59 16.73 5.25
CA VAL A 223 16.83 17.97 4.95
C VAL A 223 17.20 19.17 5.83
N GLY A 224 18.16 19.03 6.74
CA GLY A 224 18.54 20.09 7.68
C GLY A 224 17.57 20.25 8.86
N ASP A 225 17.90 21.14 9.80
CA ASP A 225 17.12 21.33 11.03
C ASP A 225 15.71 21.92 10.81
N ASP A 226 15.53 22.70 9.75
CA ASP A 226 14.24 23.34 9.40
C ASP A 226 13.43 22.53 8.35
N GLY A 227 13.99 21.43 7.85
CA GLY A 227 13.44 20.65 6.75
C GLY A 227 12.36 19.64 7.14
N PHE A 228 12.10 19.46 8.43
CA PHE A 228 11.12 18.51 8.96
C PHE A 228 10.47 19.05 10.24
N HIS A 229 9.34 18.44 10.61
CA HIS A 229 8.70 18.65 11.90
C HIS A 229 8.79 17.39 12.75
N PHE A 230 8.77 17.57 14.07
CA PHE A 230 8.64 16.44 14.98
C PHE A 230 7.73 16.77 16.16
N GLU A 231 7.01 15.76 16.64
CA GLU A 231 6.19 15.83 17.83
C GLU A 231 6.51 14.65 18.75
N VAL A 232 6.61 14.94 20.05
CA VAL A 232 6.79 13.91 21.07
C VAL A 232 5.42 13.47 21.58
N ALA A 233 4.95 12.32 21.09
CA ALA A 233 3.78 11.65 21.64
C ALA A 233 4.17 10.95 22.95
N PHE A 234 3.59 11.41 24.06
CA PHE A 234 3.65 10.70 25.33
C PHE A 234 2.63 9.56 25.31
N PRO A 235 3.01 8.30 25.55
CA PRO A 235 2.07 7.19 25.47
C PRO A 235 1.03 7.29 26.60
N GLU A 236 -0.26 7.29 26.25
CA GLU A 236 -1.26 6.79 27.18
C GLU A 236 -1.02 5.30 27.42
N GLN A 237 -1.14 4.85 28.67
CA GLN A 237 -0.84 3.47 29.04
C GLN A 237 -1.64 2.49 28.16
N PRO A 238 -0.98 1.51 27.50
CA PRO A 238 -1.67 0.59 26.63
C PRO A 238 -2.65 -0.28 27.41
N SER A 239 -3.93 -0.24 27.03
CA SER A 239 -4.92 -1.24 27.42
C SER A 239 -4.45 -2.63 26.98
N ARG A 240 -4.66 -3.64 27.84
CA ARG A 240 -4.24 -5.05 27.68
C ARG A 240 -5.04 -5.75 26.56
N GLY A 241 -4.83 -5.34 25.32
CA GLY A 241 -5.31 -6.03 24.12
C GLY A 241 -4.19 -6.83 23.47
N ARG A 242 -4.53 -7.94 22.79
CA ARG A 242 -3.60 -8.72 21.97
C ARG A 242 -3.25 -7.89 20.73
N ARG A 243 -2.04 -7.30 20.70
CA ARG A 243 -1.59 -6.41 19.61
C ARG A 243 -0.98 -7.24 18.48
N LEU A 244 -1.38 -6.95 17.24
CA LEU A 244 -0.87 -7.63 16.05
C LEU A 244 0.48 -7.06 15.59
N PHE A 245 0.75 -5.80 15.90
CA PHE A 245 2.06 -5.18 15.72
C PHE A 245 2.76 -5.11 17.07
N GLY A 246 3.88 -5.84 17.19
CA GLY A 246 4.80 -5.76 18.33
C GLY A 246 5.92 -4.74 18.10
N PRO A 247 6.82 -4.54 19.08
CA PRO A 247 7.99 -3.70 18.91
C PRO A 247 8.88 -4.25 17.79
N ARG A 248 9.26 -3.40 16.82
CA ARG A 248 10.40 -3.62 15.93
C ARG A 248 11.07 -2.28 15.61
N TRP A 249 12.40 -2.27 15.77
CA TRP A 249 13.42 -1.20 15.67
C TRP A 249 13.70 -0.45 16.96
#